data_AF-A0A482ZPZ4-F1
#
_entry.id   AF-A0A482ZPZ4-F1
#
_cell.length_a   1.000
_cell.length_b   1.000
_cell.length_c   1.000
_cell.angle_alpha   90.00
_cell.angle_beta   90.00
_cell.angle_gamma   90.00
#
_symmetry.space_group_name_H-M   'P 1'
#
loop_
_entity.id
_entity.type
_entity.pdbx_description
1 polymer ?
#
loop_
_entity_poly.entity_id
_entity_poly.type
_entity_poly.pdbx_seq_one_letter_code
_entity_poly.pdbx_strand_id
1 'polypeptide(L)'
;MSSISKILFILTQIIIAILTQSVESVFYGALAISILLFLIQFTYLKVIYKDSLSFSKANINTAKSLMSFGGWSWLSSLTYILKAQSDKWIVSGLLGLKTFGLYSIGILVFNQLHTVISASILWVFPHISKNNKDKQVLAKQYWKLLFYIGGISLTISIVLVNFRILFELWLGENFYQQVQHYVETFLLLLPIFTMSTVAYFYLSELGLVKHKFFADIFSLVVKNNYYLDCD
;
A
#
# COMPACT_ATOMS: atom_id res chain seq x y z
N MET A 1 1.92 7.85 -14.87
CA MET A 1 1.53 6.94 -15.97
C MET A 1 0.05 7.11 -16.25
N SER A 2 -0.30 7.49 -17.48
CA SER A 2 -1.69 7.66 -17.93
C SER A 2 -2.47 6.34 -17.78
N SER A 3 -3.76 6.39 -17.45
CA SER A 3 -4.65 5.22 -17.39
C SER A 3 -4.57 4.37 -18.67
N ILE A 4 -4.34 5.01 -19.82
CA ILE A 4 -4.15 4.37 -21.13
C ILE A 4 -2.95 3.40 -21.11
N SER A 5 -1.82 3.82 -20.56
CA SER A 5 -0.61 2.97 -20.51
C SER A 5 -0.81 1.72 -19.64
N LYS A 6 -1.63 1.81 -18.58
CA LYS A 6 -1.97 0.67 -17.73
C LYS A 6 -2.89 -0.31 -18.44
N ILE A 7 -3.91 0.21 -19.13
CA ILE A 7 -4.84 -0.61 -19.91
C ILE A 7 -4.07 -1.37 -21.00
N LEU A 8 -3.19 -0.67 -21.73
CA LEU A 8 -2.40 -1.27 -22.80
C LEU A 8 -1.47 -2.36 -22.27
N PHE A 9 -0.77 -2.10 -21.15
CA PHE A 9 0.08 -3.08 -20.48
C PHE A 9 -0.69 -4.37 -20.12
N ILE A 10 -1.86 -4.23 -19.48
CA ILE A 10 -2.68 -5.37 -19.06
C ILE A 10 -3.24 -6.13 -20.27
N LEU A 11 -3.73 -5.43 -21.30
CA LEU A 11 -4.24 -6.06 -22.52
C LEU A 11 -3.14 -6.87 -23.23
N THR A 12 -1.93 -6.35 -23.33
CA THR A 12 -0.80 -7.09 -23.91
C THR A 12 -0.50 -8.36 -23.12
N GLN A 13 -0.52 -8.31 -21.78
CA GLN A 13 -0.33 -9.50 -20.95
C GLN A 13 -1.42 -10.55 -21.17
N ILE A 14 -2.69 -10.13 -21.25
CA ILE A 14 -3.83 -11.03 -21.49
C ILE A 14 -3.70 -11.70 -22.87
N ILE A 15 -3.40 -10.93 -23.91
CA ILE A 15 -3.23 -11.46 -25.28
C ILE A 15 -2.11 -12.51 -25.31
N ILE A 16 -0.96 -12.22 -24.72
CA ILE A 16 0.17 -13.15 -24.68
C ILE A 16 -0.16 -14.39 -23.87
N ALA A 17 -0.85 -14.25 -22.74
CA ALA A 17 -1.28 -15.37 -21.91
C ALA A 17 -2.23 -16.31 -22.68
N ILE A 18 -3.19 -15.77 -23.43
CA ILE A 18 -4.13 -16.56 -24.24
C ILE A 18 -3.40 -17.28 -25.38
N LEU A 19 -2.47 -16.60 -26.07
CA LEU A 19 -1.78 -17.16 -27.25
C LEU A 19 -0.72 -18.20 -26.90
N THR A 20 0.05 -17.96 -25.84
CA THR A 20 1.25 -18.77 -25.53
C THR A 20 1.05 -19.74 -24.38
N GLN A 21 0.05 -19.51 -23.51
CA GLN A 21 -0.22 -20.29 -22.30
C GLN A 21 1.01 -20.47 -21.38
N SER A 22 2.04 -19.62 -21.56
CA SER A 22 3.31 -19.69 -20.84
C SER A 22 3.50 -18.43 -20.03
N VAL A 23 3.81 -18.62 -18.74
CA VAL A 23 4.10 -17.54 -17.80
C VAL A 23 5.36 -16.78 -18.21
N GLU A 24 6.37 -17.48 -18.74
CA GLU A 24 7.63 -16.88 -19.18
C GLU A 24 7.39 -15.88 -20.33
N SER A 25 6.58 -16.26 -21.32
CA SER A 25 6.22 -15.37 -22.44
C SER A 25 5.49 -14.12 -21.96
N VAL A 26 4.62 -14.24 -20.96
CA VAL A 26 3.93 -13.09 -20.35
C VAL A 26 4.93 -12.15 -19.69
N PHE A 27 5.96 -12.67 -19.01
CA PHE A 27 7.03 -11.86 -18.43
C PHE A 27 7.84 -11.09 -19.48
N TYR A 28 8.30 -11.76 -20.54
CA TYR A 28 9.03 -11.07 -21.61
C TYR A 28 8.17 -10.05 -22.34
N GLY A 29 6.89 -10.38 -22.58
CA GLY A 29 5.91 -9.46 -23.14
C GLY A 29 5.72 -8.21 -22.30
N ALA A 30 5.55 -8.39 -20.99
CA ALA A 30 5.43 -7.31 -20.01
C ALA A 30 6.69 -6.41 -19.99
N LEU A 31 7.88 -7.02 -20.07
CA LEU A 31 9.14 -6.30 -20.11
C LEU A 31 9.26 -5.49 -21.41
N ALA A 32 8.97 -6.10 -22.56
CA ALA A 32 9.03 -5.45 -23.86
C ALA A 32 8.08 -4.24 -23.94
N ILE A 33 6.82 -4.41 -23.50
CA ILE A 33 5.85 -3.31 -23.52
C ILE A 33 6.22 -2.19 -22.52
N SER A 34 6.82 -2.54 -21.38
CA SER A 34 7.31 -1.54 -20.41
C SER A 34 8.42 -0.67 -21.00
N ILE A 35 9.38 -1.29 -21.69
CA ILE A 35 10.46 -0.57 -22.39
C ILE A 35 9.87 0.35 -23.46
N LEU A 36 8.94 -0.17 -24.27
CA LEU A 36 8.29 0.61 -25.32
C LEU A 36 7.53 1.82 -24.74
N LEU A 37 6.73 1.61 -23.70
CA LEU A 37 5.99 2.70 -23.04
C LEU A 37 6.93 3.73 -22.41
N PHE A 38 8.06 3.29 -21.83
CA PHE A 38 9.09 4.18 -21.30
C PHE A 38 9.70 5.04 -22.42
N LEU A 39 10.08 4.45 -23.54
CA LEU A 39 10.64 5.18 -24.69
C LEU A 39 9.65 6.20 -25.27
N ILE A 40 8.38 5.84 -25.40
CA ILE A 40 7.32 6.75 -25.85
C ILE A 40 7.15 7.91 -24.86
N GLN A 41 7.10 7.64 -23.54
CA GLN A 41 6.96 8.69 -22.53
C GLN A 41 8.18 9.62 -22.52
N PHE A 42 9.39 9.05 -22.65
CA PHE A 42 10.62 9.81 -22.67
C PHE A 42 10.70 10.74 -23.90
N THR A 43 10.39 10.22 -25.09
CA THR A 43 10.35 11.02 -26.33
C THR A 43 9.27 12.09 -26.27
N TYR A 44 8.07 11.78 -25.78
CA TYR A 44 6.99 12.74 -25.57
C TYR A 44 7.40 13.88 -24.63
N LEU A 45 8.01 13.56 -23.49
CA LEU A 45 8.52 14.56 -22.55
C LEU A 45 9.60 15.44 -23.19
N LYS A 46 10.51 14.85 -23.96
CA LYS A 46 11.57 15.59 -24.66
C LYS A 46 11.00 16.56 -25.71
N VAL A 47 9.90 16.21 -26.37
CA VAL A 47 9.22 17.08 -27.34
C VAL A 47 8.52 18.27 -26.66
N ILE A 48 7.85 18.04 -25.53
CA ILE A 48 7.12 19.09 -24.80
C ILE A 48 8.07 20.05 -24.09
N TYR A 49 9.11 19.52 -23.45
CA TYR A 49 9.99 20.25 -22.55
C TYR A 49 11.38 20.50 -23.15
N LYS A 50 11.46 20.67 -24.48
CA LYS A 50 12.70 20.76 -25.30
C LYS A 50 13.83 21.56 -24.66
N ASP A 51 13.53 22.66 -23.98
CA ASP A 51 14.53 23.58 -23.41
C ASP A 51 14.81 23.41 -21.91
N SER A 52 14.00 22.63 -21.16
CA SER A 52 14.19 22.42 -19.72
C SER A 52 14.86 21.09 -19.36
N LEU A 53 14.80 20.09 -20.26
CA LEU A 53 15.49 18.81 -20.12
C LEU A 53 16.94 18.89 -20.64
N SER A 54 17.78 19.66 -19.95
CA SER A 54 19.22 19.71 -20.22
C SER A 54 20.01 19.01 -19.11
N PHE A 55 20.72 17.94 -19.47
CA PHE A 55 21.66 17.26 -18.57
C PHE A 55 22.81 18.16 -18.12
N SER A 56 23.08 19.26 -18.84
CA SER A 56 24.11 20.25 -18.49
C SER A 56 23.78 21.01 -17.19
N LYS A 57 22.50 21.13 -16.82
CA LYS A 57 22.06 21.75 -15.55
C LYS A 57 21.87 20.73 -14.41
N ALA A 58 22.30 19.48 -14.60
CA ALA A 58 22.17 18.45 -13.57
C ALA A 58 23.09 18.76 -12.39
N ASN A 59 22.48 18.99 -11.22
CA ASN A 59 23.21 19.21 -9.98
C ASN A 59 23.42 17.87 -9.26
N ILE A 60 24.67 17.44 -9.11
CA ILE A 60 25.01 16.19 -8.43
C ILE A 60 24.54 16.15 -6.98
N ASN A 61 24.45 17.31 -6.31
CA ASN A 61 23.94 17.40 -4.95
C ASN A 61 22.43 17.12 -4.92
N THR A 62 21.68 17.62 -5.91
CA THR A 62 20.25 17.30 -6.06
C THR A 62 20.06 15.83 -6.39
N ALA A 63 20.87 15.27 -7.29
CA ALA A 63 20.83 13.84 -7.62
C ALA A 63 21.12 12.96 -6.40
N LYS A 64 22.15 13.30 -5.62
CA LYS A 64 22.50 12.60 -4.36
C LYS A 64 21.37 12.71 -3.33
N SER A 65 20.73 13.87 -3.21
CA SER A 65 19.58 14.07 -2.34
C SER A 65 18.39 13.20 -2.75
N LEU A 66 18.04 13.20 -4.04
CA LEU A 66 16.97 12.36 -4.60
C LEU A 66 17.26 10.87 -4.45
N MET A 67 18.50 10.42 -4.70
CA MET A 67 18.92 9.04 -4.49
C MET A 67 18.87 8.65 -3.02
N SER A 68 19.26 9.53 -2.10
CA SER A 68 19.15 9.27 -0.66
C SER A 68 17.69 9.10 -0.25
N PHE A 69 16.82 10.03 -0.65
CA PHE A 69 15.38 9.92 -0.40
C PHE A 69 14.78 8.64 -1.00
N GLY A 70 15.10 8.35 -2.26
CA GLY A 70 14.63 7.16 -2.98
C GLY A 70 15.11 5.87 -2.33
N GLY A 71 16.37 5.81 -1.91
CA GLY A 71 16.95 4.65 -1.21
C GLY A 71 16.25 4.37 0.12
N TRP A 72 16.00 5.40 0.94
CA TRP A 72 15.23 5.24 2.18
C TRP A 72 13.78 4.85 1.91
N SER A 73 13.15 5.37 0.85
CA SER A 73 11.79 5.02 0.46
C SER A 73 11.68 3.56 0.02
N TRP A 74 12.66 3.09 -0.76
CA TRP A 74 12.74 1.69 -1.17
C TRP A 74 12.94 0.75 0.03
N LEU A 75 13.85 1.09 0.95
CA LEU A 75 14.05 0.32 2.19
C LEU A 75 12.79 0.26 3.05
N SER A 76 12.08 1.39 3.23
CA SER A 76 10.80 1.43 3.95
C SER A 76 9.72 0.57 3.26
N SER A 77 9.72 0.51 1.93
CA SER A 77 8.82 -0.36 1.19
C SER A 77 9.14 -1.85 1.42
N LEU A 78 10.42 -2.21 1.50
CA LEU A 78 10.84 -3.57 1.82
C LEU A 78 10.42 -3.99 3.24
N THR A 79 10.62 -3.10 4.23
CA THR A 79 10.17 -3.36 5.60
C THR A 79 8.65 -3.50 5.70
N TYR A 80 7.91 -2.71 4.92
CA TYR A 80 6.46 -2.84 4.83
C TYR A 80 6.04 -4.21 4.28
N ILE A 81 6.68 -4.68 3.21
CA ILE A 81 6.42 -6.02 2.64
C ILE A 81 6.70 -7.11 3.69
N LEU A 82 7.85 -7.05 4.36
CA LEU A 82 8.20 -8.00 5.40
C LEU A 82 7.18 -7.99 6.55
N LYS A 83 6.76 -6.80 7.01
CA LYS A 83 5.72 -6.67 8.04
C LYS A 83 4.39 -7.25 7.60
N ALA A 84 3.98 -7.02 6.35
CA ALA A 84 2.72 -7.51 5.79
C ALA A 84 2.71 -9.04 5.60
N GLN A 85 3.86 -9.68 5.34
CA GLN A 85 3.96 -11.12 5.15
C GLN A 85 4.36 -11.89 6.42
N SER A 86 5.07 -11.26 7.36
CA SER A 86 5.55 -11.89 8.61
C SER A 86 4.43 -12.61 9.36
N ASP A 87 3.30 -11.93 9.47
CA ASP A 87 2.07 -12.42 10.06
C ASP A 87 1.62 -13.77 9.46
N LYS A 88 1.54 -13.82 8.14
CA LYS A 88 1.11 -14.99 7.39
C LYS A 88 2.05 -16.17 7.59
N TRP A 89 3.35 -15.90 7.67
CA TRP A 89 4.36 -16.92 7.94
C TRP A 89 4.22 -17.48 9.36
N ILE A 90 3.96 -16.63 10.35
CA ILE A 90 3.72 -17.04 11.74
C ILE A 90 2.47 -17.92 11.82
N VAL A 91 1.34 -17.46 11.27
CA VAL A 91 0.08 -18.23 11.28
C VAL A 91 0.23 -19.55 10.53
N SER A 92 0.89 -19.55 9.37
CA SER A 92 1.12 -20.78 8.60
C SER A 92 2.06 -21.76 9.30
N GLY A 93 3.08 -21.27 10.00
CA GLY A 93 4.07 -22.09 10.70
C GLY A 93 3.52 -22.71 11.98
N LEU A 94 2.76 -21.94 12.78
CA LEU A 94 2.26 -22.37 14.08
C LEU A 94 0.91 -23.09 14.01
N LEU A 95 -0.02 -22.59 13.18
CA LEU A 95 -1.43 -23.05 13.17
C LEU A 95 -1.78 -23.91 11.94
N GLY A 96 -0.83 -24.10 11.03
CA GLY A 96 -0.96 -24.91 9.83
C GLY A 96 -1.75 -24.26 8.68
N LEU A 97 -1.71 -24.91 7.52
CA LEU A 97 -2.23 -24.38 6.26
C LEU A 97 -3.75 -24.18 6.25
N LYS A 98 -4.50 -25.01 6.99
CA LYS A 98 -5.97 -24.88 7.07
C LYS A 98 -6.37 -23.57 7.75
N THR A 99 -5.78 -23.29 8.91
CA THR A 99 -6.01 -22.06 9.68
C THR A 99 -5.55 -20.83 8.90
N PHE A 100 -4.40 -20.93 8.24
CA PHE A 100 -3.90 -19.89 7.34
C PHE A 100 -4.90 -19.55 6.21
N GLY A 101 -5.57 -20.55 5.63
CA GLY A 101 -6.60 -20.34 4.62
C GLY A 101 -7.79 -19.52 5.14
N LEU A 102 -8.34 -19.88 6.31
CA LEU A 102 -9.44 -19.16 6.95
C LEU A 102 -9.03 -17.72 7.33
N TYR A 103 -7.85 -17.60 7.93
CA TYR A 103 -7.25 -16.32 8.32
C TYR A 103 -7.03 -15.37 7.13
N SER A 104 -6.59 -15.92 5.99
CA SER A 104 -6.31 -15.15 4.77
C SER A 104 -7.55 -14.44 4.22
N ILE A 105 -8.75 -14.99 4.44
CA ILE A 105 -10.01 -14.34 4.04
C ILE A 105 -10.26 -13.09 4.89
N GLY A 106 -10.03 -13.15 6.20
CA GLY A 106 -10.12 -11.99 7.08
C GLY A 106 -9.14 -10.88 6.67
N ILE A 107 -7.88 -11.25 6.41
CA ILE A 107 -6.87 -10.33 5.87
C ILE A 107 -7.31 -9.72 4.53
N LEU A 108 -7.92 -10.51 3.64
CA LEU A 108 -8.35 -10.04 2.33
C LEU A 108 -9.41 -8.94 2.46
N VAL A 109 -10.43 -9.16 3.28
CA VAL A 109 -11.49 -8.17 3.55
C VAL A 109 -10.87 -6.90 4.13
N PHE A 110 -10.01 -7.04 5.13
CA PHE A 110 -9.30 -5.93 5.74
C PHE A 110 -8.50 -5.11 4.73
N ASN A 111 -7.66 -5.77 3.93
CA ASN A 111 -6.78 -5.10 2.98
C ASN A 111 -7.56 -4.33 1.91
N GLN A 112 -8.69 -4.89 1.45
CA GLN A 112 -9.52 -4.22 0.45
C GLN A 112 -10.14 -2.94 1.02
N LEU A 113 -10.70 -3.01 2.24
CA LEU A 113 -11.27 -1.84 2.92
C LEU A 113 -10.18 -0.81 3.23
N HIS A 114 -9.06 -1.26 3.79
CA HIS A 114 -7.91 -0.42 4.11
C HIS A 114 -7.39 0.31 2.86
N THR A 115 -7.30 -0.37 1.71
CA THR A 115 -6.85 0.22 0.44
C THR A 115 -7.80 1.32 -0.03
N VAL A 116 -9.12 1.07 -0.01
CA VAL A 116 -10.13 2.05 -0.42
C VAL A 116 -10.07 3.29 0.48
N ILE A 117 -9.99 3.10 1.80
CA ILE A 117 -9.89 4.21 2.75
C ILE A 117 -8.58 4.97 2.57
N SER A 118 -7.46 4.27 2.40
CA SER A 118 -6.14 4.88 2.21
C SER A 118 -6.06 5.69 0.91
N ALA A 119 -6.76 5.28 -0.14
CA ALA A 119 -6.82 6.03 -1.39
C ALA A 119 -7.44 7.42 -1.21
N SER A 120 -8.36 7.60 -0.26
CA SER A 120 -8.95 8.92 0.03
C SER A 120 -7.93 9.91 0.62
N ILE A 121 -6.88 9.41 1.28
CA ILE A 121 -5.82 10.22 1.88
C ILE A 121 -4.97 10.89 0.78
N LEU A 122 -4.81 10.23 -0.38
CA LEU A 122 -3.99 10.72 -1.50
C LEU A 122 -4.41 12.12 -1.99
N TRP A 123 -5.68 12.47 -1.86
CA TRP A 123 -6.20 13.78 -2.29
C TRP A 123 -5.76 14.93 -1.38
N VAL A 124 -5.40 14.64 -0.14
CA VAL A 124 -4.98 15.64 0.86
C VAL A 124 -3.49 15.99 0.71
N PHE A 125 -2.71 15.15 0.02
CA PHE A 125 -1.25 15.31 -0.10
C PHE A 125 -0.81 16.64 -0.70
N PRO A 126 -1.36 17.13 -1.84
CA PRO A 126 -0.91 18.40 -2.41
C PRO A 126 -1.07 19.58 -1.45
N HIS A 127 -2.02 19.49 -0.51
CA HIS A 127 -2.27 20.53 0.49
C HIS A 127 -1.24 20.49 1.63
N ILE A 128 -0.85 19.30 2.09
CA ILE A 128 0.17 19.12 3.14
C ILE A 128 1.53 19.60 2.64
N SER A 129 1.91 19.21 1.41
CA SER A 129 3.25 19.51 0.87
C SER A 129 3.42 21.01 0.56
N LYS A 130 2.34 21.75 0.26
CA LYS A 130 2.36 23.19 -0.01
C LYS A 130 2.51 24.04 1.26
N ASN A 131 1.98 23.59 2.40
CA ASN A 131 1.94 24.35 3.65
C ASN A 131 3.03 23.92 4.67
N ASN A 132 4.12 23.31 4.20
CA ASN A 132 5.16 22.72 5.03
C ASN A 132 5.92 23.70 5.96
N LYS A 133 5.67 25.01 5.85
CA LYS A 133 6.37 26.06 6.62
C LYS A 133 5.72 26.36 7.97
N ASP A 134 4.41 26.14 8.13
CA ASP A 134 3.68 26.44 9.37
C ASP A 134 3.33 25.15 10.13
N LYS A 135 4.08 24.90 11.21
CA LYS A 135 3.92 23.71 12.05
C LYS A 135 2.54 23.61 12.70
N GLN A 136 1.91 24.73 13.07
CA GLN A 136 0.60 24.72 13.73
C GLN A 136 -0.50 24.35 12.74
N VAL A 137 -0.45 24.91 11.53
CA VAL A 137 -1.39 24.56 10.46
C VAL A 137 -1.27 23.09 10.08
N LEU A 138 -0.05 22.59 9.94
CA LEU A 138 0.21 21.18 9.62
C LEU A 138 -0.31 20.23 10.71
N ALA A 139 -0.05 20.53 11.98
CA ALA A 139 -0.57 19.73 13.10
C ALA A 139 -2.10 19.70 13.12
N LYS A 140 -2.75 20.84 12.89
CA LYS A 140 -4.22 20.92 12.80
C LYS A 140 -4.77 20.10 11.64
N GLN A 141 -4.10 20.09 10.49
CA GLN A 141 -4.47 19.28 9.33
C GLN A 141 -4.30 17.79 9.60
N TYR A 142 -3.18 17.40 10.23
CA TYR A 142 -2.92 16.03 10.64
C TYR A 142 -4.04 15.50 11.56
N TRP A 143 -4.39 16.23 12.62
CA TRP A 143 -5.45 15.81 13.54
C TRP A 143 -6.81 15.72 12.85
N LYS A 144 -7.16 16.70 12.00
CA LYS A 144 -8.41 16.64 11.22
C LYS A 144 -8.47 15.39 10.34
N LEU A 145 -7.38 15.07 9.64
CA LEU A 145 -7.31 13.90 8.77
C LEU A 145 -7.38 12.60 9.57
N LEU A 146 -6.69 12.54 10.71
CA LEU A 146 -6.69 11.39 11.61
C LEU A 146 -8.10 11.11 12.17
N PHE A 147 -8.81 12.13 12.64
CA PHE A 147 -10.20 11.97 13.11
C PHE A 147 -11.16 11.63 11.97
N TYR A 148 -11.00 12.23 10.78
CA TYR A 148 -11.85 11.94 9.63
C TYR A 148 -11.70 10.49 9.17
N ILE A 149 -10.47 10.03 8.96
CA ILE A 149 -10.17 8.65 8.54
C ILE A 149 -10.54 7.66 9.64
N GLY A 150 -10.21 7.95 10.90
CA GLY A 150 -10.60 7.14 12.05
C GLY A 150 -12.11 6.99 12.18
N GLY A 151 -12.86 8.09 12.04
CA GLY A 151 -14.32 8.09 12.10
C GLY A 151 -14.97 7.30 10.97
N ILE A 152 -14.51 7.48 9.72
CA ILE A 152 -15.01 6.72 8.56
C ILE A 152 -14.74 5.23 8.73
N SER A 153 -13.50 4.87 9.06
CA SER A 153 -13.12 3.47 9.23
C SER A 153 -13.84 2.80 10.39
N LEU A 154 -14.06 3.51 11.50
CA LEU A 154 -14.88 3.04 12.62
C LEU A 154 -16.34 2.82 12.21
N THR A 155 -16.91 3.75 11.44
CA THR A 155 -18.29 3.63 10.94
C THR A 155 -18.44 2.41 10.03
N ILE A 156 -17.51 2.23 9.08
CA ILE A 156 -17.47 1.07 8.18
C ILE A 156 -17.33 -0.23 8.99
N SER A 157 -16.44 -0.25 9.99
CA SER A 157 -16.22 -1.39 10.87
C SER A 157 -17.51 -1.79 11.60
N ILE A 158 -18.16 -0.85 12.28
CA ILE A 158 -19.41 -1.09 13.01
C ILE A 158 -20.51 -1.58 12.07
N VAL A 159 -20.68 -0.94 10.91
CA VAL A 159 -21.71 -1.35 9.94
C VAL A 159 -21.46 -2.77 9.45
N LEU A 160 -20.23 -3.10 9.03
CA LEU A 160 -19.93 -4.41 8.44
C LEU A 160 -19.93 -5.55 9.46
N VAL A 161 -19.53 -5.31 10.71
CA VAL A 161 -19.62 -6.33 11.78
C VAL A 161 -21.08 -6.73 12.02
N ASN A 162 -22.01 -5.79 11.96
CA ASN A 162 -23.44 -6.07 12.13
C ASN A 162 -24.10 -6.64 10.86
N PHE A 163 -23.44 -6.57 9.71
CA PHE A 163 -24.02 -6.91 8.41
C PHE A 163 -23.58 -8.30 7.93
N ARG A 164 -23.86 -9.32 8.75
CA ARG A 164 -23.52 -10.74 8.49
C ARG A 164 -24.02 -11.25 7.14
N ILE A 165 -25.22 -10.83 6.74
CA ILE A 165 -25.90 -11.28 5.53
C ILE A 165 -25.06 -11.08 4.26
N LEU A 166 -24.21 -10.04 4.21
CA LEU A 166 -23.31 -9.79 3.10
C LEU A 166 -22.25 -10.88 2.99
N PHE A 167 -21.66 -11.28 4.12
CA PHE A 167 -20.62 -12.30 4.15
C PHE A 167 -21.19 -13.71 3.98
N GLU A 168 -22.37 -13.98 4.53
CA GLU A 168 -23.09 -15.25 4.31
C GLU A 168 -23.47 -15.42 2.84
N LEU A 169 -23.95 -14.35 2.18
CA LEU A 169 -24.26 -14.38 0.75
C LEU A 169 -23.01 -14.55 -0.12
N TRP A 170 -21.89 -13.95 0.28
CA TRP A 170 -20.64 -14.00 -0.49
C TRP A 170 -19.90 -15.34 -0.34
N LEU A 171 -19.74 -15.82 0.90
CA LEU A 171 -18.91 -16.98 1.23
C LEU A 171 -19.71 -18.28 1.38
N GLY A 172 -21.03 -18.17 1.57
CA GLY A 172 -21.88 -19.27 2.02
C GLY A 172 -21.89 -19.40 3.54
N GLU A 173 -23.04 -19.74 4.10
CA GLU A 173 -23.29 -19.79 5.56
C GLU A 173 -22.29 -20.70 6.30
N ASN A 174 -22.12 -21.95 5.84
CA ASN A 174 -21.24 -22.94 6.48
C ASN A 174 -19.75 -22.53 6.48
N PHE A 175 -19.32 -21.81 5.46
CA PHE A 175 -17.93 -21.35 5.37
C PHE A 175 -17.74 -20.06 6.17
N TYR A 176 -18.71 -19.14 6.14
CA TYR A 176 -18.66 -17.93 6.93
C TYR A 176 -18.58 -18.23 8.42
N GLN A 177 -19.33 -19.21 8.94
CA GLN A 177 -19.24 -19.62 10.35
C GLN A 177 -17.80 -19.98 10.78
N GLN A 178 -16.98 -20.55 9.88
CA GLN A 178 -15.59 -20.92 10.17
C GLN A 178 -14.64 -19.71 10.12
N VAL A 179 -15.01 -18.65 9.40
CA VAL A 179 -14.14 -17.49 9.11
C VAL A 179 -14.58 -16.24 9.88
N GLN A 180 -15.80 -16.23 10.40
CA GLN A 180 -16.46 -15.08 11.02
C GLN A 180 -15.57 -14.39 12.05
N HIS A 181 -14.97 -15.15 12.97
CA HIS A 181 -14.12 -14.59 14.02
C HIS A 181 -12.92 -13.82 13.45
N TYR A 182 -12.30 -14.30 12.37
CA TYR A 182 -11.20 -13.61 11.71
C TYR A 182 -11.67 -12.31 11.06
N VAL A 183 -12.79 -12.35 10.32
CA VAL A 183 -13.35 -11.16 9.65
C VAL A 183 -13.71 -10.10 10.68
N GLU A 184 -14.43 -10.46 11.75
CA GLU A 184 -14.82 -9.52 12.81
C GLU A 184 -13.60 -8.92 13.51
N THR A 185 -12.61 -9.73 13.87
CA THR A 185 -11.37 -9.26 14.51
C THR A 185 -10.67 -8.22 13.63
N PHE A 186 -10.54 -8.49 12.33
CA PHE A 186 -9.91 -7.58 11.40
C PHE A 186 -10.73 -6.30 11.15
N LEU A 187 -12.06 -6.40 11.09
CA LEU A 187 -12.92 -5.23 10.99
C LEU A 187 -12.75 -4.34 12.22
N LEU A 188 -12.68 -4.90 13.43
CA LEU A 188 -12.47 -4.14 14.66
C LEU A 188 -11.09 -3.45 14.70
N LEU A 189 -10.07 -4.08 14.10
CA LEU A 189 -8.73 -3.50 13.99
C LEU A 189 -8.62 -2.42 12.89
N LEU A 190 -9.54 -2.39 11.92
CA LEU A 190 -9.51 -1.48 10.77
C LEU A 190 -9.23 -0.02 11.15
N PRO A 191 -9.90 0.60 12.15
CA PRO A 191 -9.69 2.00 12.48
C PRO A 191 -8.29 2.30 12.99
N ILE A 192 -7.71 1.38 13.77
CA ILE A 192 -6.36 1.54 14.32
C ILE A 192 -5.34 1.55 13.18
N PHE A 193 -5.48 0.62 12.23
CA PHE A 193 -4.56 0.53 11.10
C PHE A 193 -4.71 1.68 10.10
N THR A 194 -5.92 2.13 9.80
CA THR A 194 -6.14 3.29 8.90
C THR A 194 -5.61 4.58 9.53
N MET A 195 -5.75 4.77 10.85
CA MET A 195 -5.16 5.91 11.56
C MET A 195 -3.62 5.88 11.50
N SER A 196 -3.00 4.70 11.66
CA SER A 196 -1.54 4.56 11.49
C SER A 196 -1.06 4.93 10.08
N THR A 197 -1.94 4.74 9.09
CA THR A 197 -1.66 5.07 7.68
C THR A 197 -1.60 6.58 7.45
N VAL A 198 -2.38 7.36 8.20
CA VAL A 198 -2.31 8.83 8.17
C VAL A 198 -0.92 9.30 8.63
N ALA A 199 -0.39 8.74 9.71
CA ALA A 199 0.95 9.05 10.20
C ALA A 199 2.03 8.65 9.17
N TYR A 200 1.89 7.46 8.57
CA TYR A 200 2.77 6.96 7.52
C TYR A 200 2.88 7.94 6.34
N PHE A 201 1.74 8.36 5.79
CA PHE A 201 1.72 9.27 4.65
C PHE A 201 2.22 10.67 5.02
N TYR A 202 1.84 11.17 6.19
CA TYR A 202 2.27 12.47 6.66
C TYR A 202 3.81 12.57 6.82
N LEU A 203 4.45 11.55 7.39
CA LEU A 203 5.92 11.50 7.49
C LEU A 203 6.60 11.40 6.11
N SER A 204 5.98 10.66 5.19
CA SER A 204 6.47 10.53 3.82
C SER A 204 6.46 11.88 3.09
N GLU A 205 5.39 12.64 3.22
CA GLU A 205 5.23 13.96 2.58
C GLU A 205 6.16 15.03 3.15
N LEU A 206 6.52 14.95 4.43
CA LEU A 206 7.50 15.84 5.04
C LEU A 206 8.95 15.54 4.62
N GLY A 207 9.18 14.52 3.79
CA GLY A 207 10.52 14.09 3.41
C GLY A 207 11.26 13.32 4.53
N LEU A 208 10.56 12.95 5.61
CA LEU A 208 11.13 12.31 6.80
C LEU A 208 11.17 10.78 6.68
N VAL A 209 11.42 10.27 5.46
CA VAL A 209 11.36 8.83 5.13
C VAL A 209 12.35 7.99 5.94
N LYS A 210 13.49 8.57 6.34
CA LYS A 210 14.44 7.92 7.25
C LYS A 210 13.84 7.64 8.63
N HIS A 211 13.14 8.62 9.23
CA HIS A 211 12.51 8.44 10.54
C HIS A 211 11.40 7.39 10.48
N LYS A 212 10.62 7.43 9.40
CA LYS A 212 9.60 6.44 9.07
C LYS A 212 10.19 5.03 9.00
N PHE A 213 11.29 4.83 8.29
CA PHE A 213 11.97 3.53 8.20
C PHE A 213 12.36 2.97 9.59
N PHE A 214 12.91 3.80 10.48
CA PHE A 214 13.23 3.36 11.84
C PHE A 214 11.99 3.00 12.66
N ALA A 215 10.90 3.76 12.52
CA ALA A 215 9.63 3.43 13.15
C ALA A 215 9.06 2.10 12.62
N ASP A 216 9.17 1.85 11.32
CA ASP A 216 8.75 0.60 10.69
C ASP A 216 9.53 -0.60 11.25
N ILE A 217 10.87 -0.50 11.32
CA ILE A 217 11.72 -1.54 11.91
C ILE A 217 11.39 -1.76 13.39
N PHE A 218 11.27 -0.69 14.16
CA PHE A 218 10.92 -0.79 15.58
C PHE A 218 9.60 -1.54 15.77
N SER A 219 8.58 -1.19 14.98
CA SER A 219 7.28 -1.87 15.02
C SER A 219 7.36 -3.36 14.65
N LEU A 220 8.27 -3.73 13.74
CA LEU A 220 8.48 -5.11 13.32
C LEU A 220 9.18 -5.93 14.42
N VAL A 221 10.21 -5.37 15.05
CA VAL A 221 10.93 -6.01 16.17
C VAL A 221 9.99 -6.24 17.35
N VAL A 222 9.23 -5.21 17.73
CA VAL A 222 8.24 -5.32 18.81
C VAL A 222 7.20 -6.39 18.47
N LYS A 223 6.66 -6.40 17.25
CA LYS A 223 5.68 -7.41 16.82
C LYS A 223 6.25 -8.83 16.97
N ASN A 224 7.47 -9.09 16.54
CA ASN A 224 8.07 -10.42 16.62
C ASN A 224 8.36 -10.88 18.06
N ASN A 225 8.83 -9.99 18.95
CA ASN A 225 9.10 -10.36 20.34
C ASN A 225 7.84 -10.81 21.08
N TYR A 226 6.69 -10.16 20.83
CA TYR A 226 5.41 -10.58 21.44
C TYR A 226 4.97 -12.01 21.07
N TYR A 227 5.41 -12.54 19.91
CA TYR A 227 5.10 -13.92 19.53
C TYR A 227 6.04 -14.94 20.19
N LEU A 228 7.27 -14.54 20.54
CA LEU A 228 8.26 -15.42 21.17
C LEU A 228 8.03 -15.59 22.68
N ASP A 229 7.36 -14.63 23.32
CA ASP A 229 7.04 -14.68 24.76
C ASP A 229 5.74 -15.47 25.07
N CYS A 230 5.03 -15.96 24.05
CA CYS A 230 3.77 -16.71 24.21
C CYS A 230 3.93 -18.25 24.12
N ASP A 231 5.16 -18.74 23.97
CA ASP A 231 5.52 -20.17 24.06
C ASP A 231 6.11 -20.51 25.44
#